data_AF-A0A7Z7CG21-F1
#
_entry.id   AF-A0A7Z7CG21-F1
#
_cell.length_a   1.000
_cell.length_b   1.000
_cell.length_c   1.000
_cell.angle_alpha   90.00
_cell.angle_beta   90.00
_cell.angle_gamma   90.00
#
_symmetry.space_group_name_H-M   'P 1'
#
loop_
_entity.id
_entity.type
_entity.pdbx_description
1 polymer ?
#
loop_
_entity_poly.entity_id
_entity_poly.type
_entity_poly.pdbx_seq_one_letter_code
_entity_poly.pdbx_strand_id
1 'polypeptide(L)'
;MPKRYDSSLQADTTVSQAQNAVNKLHFAVSQAMSHPTEQTIEQAERRLAHTEQAMLQAERSLGGQGVELAEEMFIEEKRRLNSIQSQNGQGDL
;
A
#
# COMPACT_ATOMS: atom_id res chain seq x y z
N MET A 1 29.42 -16.90 15.69
CA MET A 1 28.14 -16.91 14.95
C MET A 1 27.31 -15.70 15.33
N PRO A 2 27.13 -14.70 14.46
CA PRO A 2 26.01 -13.79 14.54
C PRO A 2 25.26 -13.77 13.19
N LYS A 3 24.04 -14.29 13.16
CA LYS A 3 23.14 -14.18 11.99
C LYS A 3 21.71 -13.84 12.38
N ARG A 4 21.32 -14.13 13.63
CA ARG A 4 19.94 -13.95 14.11
C ARG A 4 19.57 -12.50 14.43
N TYR A 5 20.54 -11.67 14.87
CA TYR A 5 20.28 -10.28 15.26
C TYR A 5 20.01 -9.37 14.06
N ASP A 6 20.76 -9.54 12.96
CA ASP A 6 20.48 -8.82 11.70
C ASP A 6 19.13 -9.24 11.11
N SER A 7 18.76 -10.52 11.19
CA SER A 7 17.47 -11.00 10.70
C SER A 7 16.29 -10.40 11.45
N SER A 8 16.36 -10.26 12.78
CA SER A 8 15.27 -9.63 13.55
C SER A 8 15.14 -8.13 13.26
N LEU A 9 16.27 -7.40 13.14
CA LEU A 9 16.23 -5.97 12.80
C LEU A 9 15.72 -5.73 11.38
N GLN A 10 16.11 -6.57 10.43
CA GLN A 10 15.59 -6.51 9.06
C GLN A 10 14.10 -6.83 9.01
N ALA A 11 13.62 -7.79 9.81
CA ALA A 11 12.21 -8.11 9.91
C ALA A 11 11.39 -6.91 10.41
N ASP A 12 11.78 -6.32 11.55
CA ASP A 12 11.09 -5.16 12.15
C ASP A 12 11.07 -3.95 11.20
N THR A 13 12.20 -3.72 10.51
CA THR A 13 12.33 -2.65 9.51
C THR A 13 11.40 -2.87 8.32
N THR A 14 11.29 -4.12 7.85
CA THR A 14 10.48 -4.46 6.67
C THR A 14 8.99 -4.38 6.96
N VAL A 15 8.53 -4.86 8.14
CA VAL A 15 7.14 -4.69 8.59
C VAL A 15 6.79 -3.20 8.69
N SER A 16 7.66 -2.41 9.31
CA SER A 16 7.47 -0.96 9.46
C SER A 16 7.39 -0.25 8.11
N GLN A 17 8.18 -0.67 7.12
CA GLN A 17 8.13 -0.11 5.77
C GLN A 17 6.80 -0.42 5.06
N ALA A 18 6.33 -1.66 5.14
CA ALA A 18 5.04 -2.07 4.57
C ALA A 18 3.89 -1.28 5.19
N GLN A 19 3.81 -1.22 6.52
CA GLN A 19 2.77 -0.45 7.23
C GLN A 19 2.81 1.04 6.86
N ASN A 20 3.99 1.64 6.82
CA ASN A 20 4.14 3.05 6.43
C ASN A 20 3.72 3.30 4.97
N ALA A 21 3.99 2.37 4.06
CA ALA A 21 3.57 2.48 2.67
C ALA A 21 2.05 2.41 2.56
N VAL A 22 1.41 1.47 3.27
CA VAL A 22 -0.05 1.32 3.31
C VAL A 22 -0.73 2.57 3.90
N ASN A 23 -0.20 3.13 5.00
CA ASN A 23 -0.71 4.38 5.56
C ASN A 23 -0.65 5.54 4.54
N LYS A 24 0.46 5.67 3.80
CA LYS A 24 0.58 6.69 2.74
C LYS A 24 -0.41 6.46 1.60
N LEU A 25 -0.65 5.21 1.23
CA LEU A 25 -1.68 4.87 0.25
C LEU A 25 -3.07 5.28 0.75
N HIS A 26 -3.42 4.92 1.99
CA HIS A 26 -4.69 5.30 2.61
C HIS A 26 -4.94 6.82 2.57
N PHE A 27 -3.91 7.63 2.88
CA PHE A 27 -4.05 9.09 2.78
C PHE A 27 -4.31 9.57 1.35
N ALA A 28 -3.58 9.03 0.37
CA ALA A 28 -3.76 9.41 -1.03
C ALA A 28 -5.13 8.99 -1.58
N VAL A 29 -5.57 7.75 -1.27
CA VAL A 29 -6.90 7.25 -1.65
C VAL A 29 -8.00 8.07 -0.98
N SER A 30 -7.85 8.40 0.30
CA SER A 30 -8.82 9.24 1.00
C SER A 30 -8.89 10.65 0.40
N GLN A 31 -7.76 11.21 -0.02
CA GLN A 31 -7.74 12.49 -0.75
C GLN A 31 -8.46 12.39 -2.10
N ALA A 32 -8.22 11.32 -2.86
CA ALA A 32 -8.89 11.07 -4.13
C ALA A 32 -10.41 10.82 -3.96
N MET A 33 -10.83 10.16 -2.89
CA MET A 33 -12.25 9.98 -2.54
C MET A 33 -12.95 11.31 -2.26
N SER A 34 -12.29 12.20 -1.51
CA SER A 34 -12.87 13.51 -1.16
C SER A 34 -12.84 14.49 -2.32
N HIS A 35 -11.81 14.43 -3.17
CA HIS A 35 -11.62 15.34 -4.29
C HIS A 35 -11.17 14.54 -5.52
N PRO A 36 -12.10 13.88 -6.23
CA PRO A 36 -11.76 13.04 -7.37
C PRO A 36 -11.38 13.91 -8.57
N THR A 37 -10.08 14.11 -8.75
CA THR A 37 -9.50 14.77 -9.92
C THR A 37 -8.43 13.85 -10.49
N GLU A 38 -8.08 14.02 -11.77
CA GLU A 38 -7.00 13.24 -12.39
C GLU A 38 -5.71 13.27 -11.55
N GLN A 39 -5.38 14.43 -11.00
CA GLN A 39 -4.19 14.61 -10.18
C GLN A 39 -4.23 13.79 -8.87
N THR A 40 -5.36 13.77 -8.16
CA THR A 40 -5.46 13.02 -6.88
C THR A 40 -5.52 11.51 -7.14
N ILE A 41 -6.16 11.09 -8.23
CA ILE A 41 -6.20 9.69 -8.66
C ILE A 41 -4.80 9.21 -9.06
N GLU A 42 -4.08 9.97 -9.91
CA GLU A 42 -2.72 9.62 -10.32
C GLU A 42 -1.76 9.55 -9.12
N GLN A 43 -1.92 10.46 -8.15
CA GLN A 43 -1.15 10.39 -6.89
C GLN A 43 -1.44 9.11 -6.11
N ALA A 44 -2.71 8.70 -6.00
CA ALA A 44 -3.09 7.45 -5.35
C ALA A 44 -2.54 6.23 -6.09
N GLU A 45 -2.56 6.22 -7.43
CA GLU A 45 -1.98 5.15 -8.27
C GLU A 45 -0.46 5.02 -8.09
N ARG A 46 0.26 6.15 -8.09
CA ARG A 46 1.71 6.13 -7.82
C ARG A 46 2.00 5.59 -6.42
N ARG A 47 1.21 5.98 -5.42
CA ARG A 47 1.32 5.41 -4.06
C ARG A 47 1.01 3.93 -4.04
N LEU A 48 0.01 3.48 -4.79
CA LEU A 48 -0.34 2.08 -4.90
C LEU A 48 0.85 1.25 -5.39
N ALA A 49 1.49 1.68 -6.49
CA ALA A 49 2.67 0.99 -7.03
C ALA A 49 3.83 0.92 -6.02
N HIS A 50 4.07 1.98 -5.26
CA HIS A 50 5.08 1.96 -4.20
C HIS A 50 4.72 0.99 -3.07
N THR A 51 3.46 0.94 -2.66
CA THR A 51 2.99 0.03 -1.62
C THR A 51 3.07 -1.43 -2.07
N GLU A 52 2.77 -1.73 -3.34
CA GLU A 52 2.95 -3.07 -3.92
C GLU A 52 4.38 -3.57 -3.79
N GLN A 53 5.37 -2.71 -4.10
CA GLN A 53 6.78 -3.06 -3.94
C GLN A 53 7.17 -3.33 -2.48
N ALA A 54 6.67 -2.51 -1.54
CA ALA A 54 6.93 -2.69 -0.12
C ALA A 54 6.32 -3.99 0.44
N MET A 55 5.09 -4.31 0.04
CA MET A 55 4.41 -5.55 0.43
C MET A 55 5.15 -6.78 -0.11
N LEU A 56 5.55 -6.76 -1.39
CA LEU A 56 6.31 -7.84 -2.01
C LEU A 56 7.70 -8.03 -1.38
N GLN A 57 8.36 -6.95 -0.96
CA GLN A 57 9.59 -7.03 -0.20
C GLN A 57 9.35 -7.68 1.18
N ALA A 58 8.27 -7.32 1.85
CA ALA A 58 7.93 -7.89 3.15
C ALA A 58 7.58 -9.37 3.09
N GLU A 59 6.81 -9.78 2.08
CA GLU A 59 6.49 -11.17 1.82
C GLU A 59 7.77 -12.00 1.62
N ARG A 60 8.71 -11.50 0.80
CA ARG A 60 10.00 -12.18 0.54
C ARG A 60 10.90 -12.28 1.77
N SER A 61 10.91 -11.25 2.62
CA SER A 61 11.76 -11.22 3.80
C SER A 61 11.22 -12.05 4.96
N LEU A 62 9.90 -12.13 5.09
CA LEU A 62 9.22 -12.68 6.27
C LEU A 62 8.44 -13.98 6.00
N GLY A 63 8.32 -14.40 4.74
CA GLY A 63 7.51 -15.55 4.37
C GLY A 63 6.02 -15.35 4.64
N GLY A 64 5.55 -14.10 4.51
CA GLY A 64 4.15 -13.71 4.72
C GLY A 64 3.73 -13.48 6.17
N GLN A 65 4.60 -13.69 7.15
CA GLN A 65 4.27 -13.49 8.57
C GLN A 65 4.55 -12.06 9.04
N GLY A 66 3.66 -11.48 9.83
CA GLY A 66 3.85 -10.17 10.47
C GLY A 66 3.46 -8.95 9.62
N VAL A 67 2.86 -9.15 8.44
CA VAL A 67 2.30 -8.09 7.60
C VAL A 67 0.81 -8.25 7.33
N GLU A 68 0.13 -9.14 8.03
CA GLU A 68 -1.27 -9.49 7.80
C GLU A 68 -2.17 -8.26 7.90
N LEU A 69 -1.99 -7.44 8.93
CA LEU A 69 -2.73 -6.18 9.07
C LEU A 69 -2.45 -5.20 7.93
N ALA A 70 -1.19 -5.11 7.49
CA ALA A 70 -0.83 -4.24 6.38
C ALA A 70 -1.45 -4.75 5.07
N GLU A 71 -1.53 -6.06 4.87
CA GLU A 71 -2.15 -6.70 3.72
C GLU A 71 -3.67 -6.48 3.68
N GLU A 72 -4.36 -6.64 4.80
CA GLU A 72 -5.80 -6.37 4.91
C GLU A 72 -6.13 -4.93 4.52
N MET A 73 -5.41 -3.96 5.12
CA MET A 73 -5.56 -2.55 4.80
C MET A 73 -5.19 -2.26 3.33
N PHE A 74 -4.13 -2.88 2.83
CA PHE A 74 -3.69 -2.72 1.44
C PHE A 74 -4.78 -3.17 0.44
N ILE A 75 -5.39 -4.33 0.69
CA ILE A 75 -6.48 -4.85 -0.14
C ILE A 75 -7.70 -3.92 -0.08
N GLU A 76 -8.05 -3.39 1.09
CA GLU A 76 -9.14 -2.43 1.23
C GLU A 76 -8.90 -1.17 0.40
N GLU A 77 -7.71 -0.57 0.51
CA GLU A 77 -7.37 0.64 -0.24
C GLU A 77 -7.34 0.41 -1.75
N LYS A 78 -6.91 -0.76 -2.23
CA LYS A 78 -7.04 -1.15 -3.65
C LYS A 78 -8.49 -1.13 -4.13
N ARG A 79 -9.40 -1.70 -3.33
CA ARG A 79 -10.84 -1.71 -3.66
C ARG A 79 -11.41 -0.29 -3.69
N ARG A 80 -11.02 0.56 -2.74
CA ARG A 80 -11.42 1.97 -2.70
C ARG A 80 -10.90 2.75 -3.90
N LEU A 81 -9.64 2.60 -4.28
CA LEU A 81 -9.09 3.28 -5.46
C LEU A 81 -9.80 2.85 -6.76
N ASN A 82 -10.02 1.54 -6.93
CA ASN A 82 -10.74 1.02 -8.09
C ASN A 82 -12.18 1.56 -8.19
N SER A 83 -12.86 1.78 -7.06
CA SER A 83 -14.21 2.34 -7.06
C SER A 83 -14.24 3.81 -7.48
N ILE A 84 -13.22 4.60 -7.12
CA ILE A 84 -13.05 5.99 -7.57
C ILE A 84 -12.81 6.02 -9.08
N GLN A 85 -11.91 5.18 -9.59
CA GLN A 85 -11.60 5.12 -11.02
C GLN A 85 -12.83 4.72 -11.85
N SER A 86 -13.60 3.75 -11.36
CA SER A 86 -14.83 3.31 -12.03
C SER A 86 -15.89 4.42 -12.09
N GLN A 87 -16.00 5.24 -11.04
CA GLN A 87 -16.94 6.37 -11.00
C GLN A 87 -16.50 7.53 -11.89
N ASN A 88 -15.19 7.82 -11.97
CA ASN A 88 -14.66 8.89 -12.82
C ASN A 88 -14.58 8.51 -14.30
N GLY A 89 -14.42 7.22 -14.63
CA GLY A 89 -14.42 6.73 -16.01
C GLY A 89 -15.82 6.59 -16.63
N GLN A 90 -16.90 6.75 -15.86
CA GLN A 90 -18.30 6.65 -16.33
C GLN A 90 -18.90 7.99 -16.81
N GLY A 91 -18.09 9.05 -16.95
CA GLY A 91 -18.52 10.36 -17.45
C GLY A 91 -18.37 10.60 -18.95
N ASP A 92 -17.74 9.69 -19.70
CA ASP A 92 -17.40 9.85 -21.13
C ASP A 92 -18.07 8.80 -22.04
N LEU A 93 -19.41 8.67 -21.97
CA LEU A 93 -20.22 7.96 -22.98
C LEU A 93 -21.49 8.73 -23.35
#